data_AF-A0A535BCZ3-F1
#
_entry.id   AF-A0A535BCZ3-F1
#
_cell.length_a   1.000
_cell.length_b   1.000
_cell.length_c   1.000
_cell.angle_alpha   90.00
_cell.angle_beta   90.00
_cell.angle_gamma   90.00
#
_symmetry.space_group_name_H-M   'P 1'
#
loop_
_entity.id
_entity.type
_entity.pdbx_description
1 polymer ?
#
loop_
_entity_poly.entity_id
_entity_poly.type
_entity_poly.pdbx_seq_one_letter_code
_entity_poly.pdbx_strand_id
1 'polypeptide(L)'
;MATTFCVGAAVATLVAITWGTAGCFFDDPAPPKPVSNWTIAEARSFDQYDLYWLGNSYQGLPLTSMPLTKDGDGVLHASFFYGEPSLAGDSGGSWYPPLEIDIQPYCGYPPEEHDRSGDSVQIRGVNGYVERPSSREAYLVLWTGDSAINLRTWKSELDIEKAARDIFPIREDSGTTLQRFPAPTRTEC
;
A
#
# COMPACT_ATOMS: atom_id res chain seq x y z
N MET A 1 18.86 21.24 -9.85
CA MET A 1 20.21 21.75 -9.52
C MET A 1 20.48 21.42 -8.07
N ALA A 2 21.32 20.44 -7.80
CA ALA A 2 21.73 20.06 -6.45
C ALA A 2 23.04 20.78 -6.13
N THR A 3 23.05 21.58 -5.08
CA THR A 3 24.22 22.32 -4.60
C THR A 3 25.00 21.41 -3.65
N THR A 4 26.03 20.77 -4.16
CA THR A 4 26.99 19.98 -3.37
C THR A 4 27.95 20.92 -2.65
N PHE A 5 27.88 20.99 -1.32
CA PHE A 5 28.87 21.67 -0.49
C PHE A 5 29.86 20.65 0.08
N CYS A 6 31.03 20.51 -0.55
CA CYS A 6 32.20 19.96 0.12
C CYS A 6 32.95 21.11 0.77
N VAL A 7 32.84 21.25 2.09
CA VAL A 7 33.63 22.22 2.85
C VAL A 7 35.06 21.68 2.95
N GLY A 8 35.94 22.15 2.05
CA GLY A 8 37.37 21.92 2.11
C GLY A 8 38.02 22.88 3.11
N ALA A 9 38.40 22.39 4.29
CA ALA A 9 39.29 23.10 5.19
C ALA A 9 40.71 22.53 5.03
N ALA A 10 41.58 23.31 4.37
CA ALA A 10 43.01 23.06 4.33
C ALA A 10 43.67 23.63 5.59
N VAL A 11 44.12 22.77 6.51
CA VAL A 11 45.10 23.12 7.54
C VAL A 11 46.12 21.99 7.62
N ALA A 12 47.36 22.32 7.26
CA ALA A 12 48.51 21.43 7.29
C ALA A 12 49.14 21.41 8.69
N THR A 13 49.04 20.33 9.45
CA THR A 13 49.95 20.05 10.59
C THR A 13 49.94 18.56 10.97
N LEU A 14 51.17 18.00 11.07
CA LEU A 14 51.63 16.73 11.67
C LEU A 14 50.82 15.43 11.59
N VAL A 15 51.53 14.43 11.08
CA VAL A 15 51.21 13.01 10.95
C VAL A 15 50.92 12.34 12.31
N ALA A 16 49.67 11.94 12.52
CA ALA A 16 49.29 10.76 13.29
C ALA A 16 48.27 9.99 12.43
N ILE A 17 48.72 8.91 11.78
CA ILE A 17 47.87 8.08 10.92
C ILE A 17 46.99 7.20 11.82
N THR A 18 45.93 7.77 12.37
CA THR A 18 44.76 6.98 12.74
C THR A 18 44.03 6.69 11.44
N TRP A 19 43.91 5.41 11.08
CA TRP A 19 43.04 4.95 10.00
C TRP A 19 41.59 5.13 10.47
N GLY A 20 41.15 6.39 10.56
CA GLY A 20 39.75 6.73 10.68
C GLY A 20 39.14 6.45 9.33
N THR A 21 38.45 5.31 9.23
CA THR A 21 37.50 5.06 8.15
C THR A 21 36.49 6.20 8.18
N ALA A 22 36.73 7.24 7.39
CA ALA A 22 35.70 8.19 7.03
C ALA A 22 34.66 7.39 6.25
N GLY A 23 33.71 6.81 6.99
CA GLY A 23 32.54 6.19 6.43
C GLY A 23 31.79 7.29 5.70
N CYS A 24 31.97 7.35 4.39
CA CYS A 24 30.98 7.99 3.53
C CYS A 24 29.69 7.22 3.78
N PHE A 25 28.82 7.76 4.63
CA PHE A 25 27.43 7.37 4.66
C PHE A 25 26.90 7.74 3.27
N PHE A 26 26.80 6.74 2.39
CA PHE A 26 26.03 6.88 1.17
C PHE A 26 24.58 6.95 1.63
N ASP A 27 24.04 8.17 1.71
CA ASP A 27 22.60 8.34 1.81
C ASP A 27 22.01 7.75 0.53
N ASP A 28 21.48 6.54 0.63
CA ASP A 28 20.75 5.94 -0.46
C ASP A 28 19.62 6.89 -0.87
N PRO A 29 19.48 7.21 -2.17
CA PRO A 29 18.42 8.10 -2.62
C PRO A 29 17.07 7.51 -2.23
N ALA A 30 16.17 8.38 -1.73
CA ALA A 30 14.79 7.97 -1.47
C ALA A 30 14.19 7.31 -2.72
N PRO A 31 13.39 6.24 -2.58
CA PRO A 31 12.84 5.57 -3.74
C PRO A 31 11.91 6.52 -4.51
N PRO A 32 11.73 6.28 -5.82
CA PRO A 32 10.79 7.07 -6.61
C PRO A 32 9.39 6.94 -6.03
N LYS A 33 8.66 8.06 -6.04
CA LYS A 33 7.25 8.08 -5.64
C LYS A 33 6.46 7.12 -6.55
N PRO A 34 5.53 6.33 -6.01
CA PRO A 34 4.67 5.46 -6.80
C PRO A 34 3.92 6.25 -7.87
N VAL A 35 3.89 5.71 -9.08
CA VAL A 35 3.20 6.28 -10.24
C VAL A 35 2.27 5.23 -10.83
N SER A 36 1.13 5.68 -11.37
CA SER A 36 0.23 4.79 -12.10
C SER A 36 0.92 4.22 -13.33
N ASN A 37 0.83 2.91 -13.52
CA ASN A 37 1.27 2.22 -14.73
C ASN A 37 0.11 1.57 -15.51
N TRP A 38 -1.12 1.79 -15.05
CA TRP A 38 -2.37 1.51 -15.77
C TRP A 38 -3.43 2.59 -15.51
N THR A 39 -4.46 2.60 -16.34
CA THR A 39 -5.61 3.48 -16.31
C THR A 39 -6.82 2.82 -15.65
N ILE A 40 -7.83 3.60 -15.28
CA ILE A 40 -9.13 3.06 -14.81
C ILE A 40 -9.77 2.13 -15.86
N ALA A 41 -9.64 2.45 -17.15
CA ALA A 41 -10.17 1.61 -18.21
C ALA A 41 -9.48 0.23 -18.24
N GLU A 42 -8.15 0.21 -18.12
CA GLU A 42 -7.36 -1.03 -18.03
C GLU A 42 -7.70 -1.82 -16.76
N ALA A 43 -7.80 -1.15 -15.62
CA ALA A 43 -8.18 -1.80 -14.36
C ALA A 43 -9.61 -2.36 -14.41
N ARG A 44 -10.55 -1.72 -15.11
CA ARG A 44 -11.90 -2.26 -15.36
C ARG A 44 -11.91 -3.50 -16.26
N SER A 45 -10.95 -3.58 -17.18
CA SER A 45 -10.75 -4.74 -18.06
C SER A 45 -9.94 -5.87 -17.43
N PHE A 46 -9.41 -5.66 -16.21
CA PHE A 46 -8.68 -6.70 -15.49
C PHE A 46 -9.58 -7.88 -15.13
N ASP A 47 -9.08 -9.09 -15.35
CA ASP A 47 -9.86 -10.33 -15.30
C ASP A 47 -9.16 -11.48 -14.57
N GLN A 48 -7.98 -11.27 -13.98
CA GLN A 48 -7.28 -12.33 -13.24
C GLN A 48 -7.87 -12.58 -11.85
N TYR A 49 -8.41 -11.54 -11.20
CA TYR A 49 -9.12 -11.60 -9.92
C TYR A 49 -9.99 -10.34 -9.75
N ASP A 50 -10.95 -10.37 -8.84
CA ASP A 50 -11.86 -9.25 -8.62
C ASP A 50 -11.16 -8.05 -7.95
N LEU A 51 -11.23 -6.89 -8.60
CA LEU A 51 -10.73 -5.63 -8.04
C LEU A 51 -11.84 -4.82 -7.37
N TYR A 52 -11.46 -4.12 -6.31
CA TYR A 52 -12.34 -3.29 -5.50
C TYR A 52 -11.73 -1.91 -5.27
N TRP A 53 -12.56 -0.87 -5.23
CA TRP A 53 -12.10 0.50 -5.09
C TRP A 53 -13.17 1.38 -4.43
N LEU A 54 -12.82 2.64 -4.15
CA LEU A 54 -13.71 3.65 -3.56
C LEU A 54 -14.12 4.73 -4.57
N GLY A 55 -13.90 4.50 -5.86
CA GLY A 55 -14.08 5.49 -6.92
C GLY A 55 -12.90 6.45 -7.04
N ASN A 56 -13.12 7.58 -7.72
CA ASN A 56 -12.08 8.60 -7.99
C ASN A 56 -11.69 9.43 -6.76
N SER A 57 -12.50 9.41 -5.70
CA SER A 57 -12.22 10.12 -4.46
C SER A 57 -12.97 9.49 -3.29
N TYR A 58 -12.38 9.50 -2.11
CA TYR A 58 -13.01 9.01 -0.88
C TYR A 58 -12.77 9.96 0.28
N GLN A 59 -13.86 10.45 0.90
CA GLN A 59 -13.81 11.39 2.03
C GLN A 59 -12.85 12.58 1.81
N GLY A 60 -12.84 13.15 0.61
CA GLY A 60 -11.99 14.28 0.24
C GLY A 60 -10.57 13.91 -0.21
N LEU A 61 -10.18 12.64 -0.15
CA LEU A 61 -8.92 12.14 -0.70
C LEU A 61 -9.11 11.76 -2.19
N PRO A 62 -8.41 12.40 -3.13
CA PRO A 62 -8.43 12.00 -4.53
C PRO A 62 -7.64 10.70 -4.73
N LEU A 63 -8.04 9.87 -5.69
CA LEU A 63 -7.22 8.77 -6.20
C LEU A 63 -5.99 9.37 -6.93
N THR A 64 -4.79 9.15 -6.41
CA THR A 64 -3.54 9.77 -6.88
C THR A 64 -2.65 8.83 -7.68
N SER A 65 -2.70 7.53 -7.40
CA SER A 65 -1.90 6.53 -8.10
C SER A 65 -2.60 5.18 -8.11
N MET A 66 -2.35 4.41 -9.16
CA MET A 66 -2.79 3.03 -9.30
C MET A 66 -1.64 2.17 -9.85
N PRO A 67 -0.71 1.71 -9.02
CA PRO A 67 0.32 0.79 -9.49
C PRO A 67 -0.23 -0.63 -9.62
N LEU A 68 0.14 -1.30 -10.71
CA LEU A 68 0.04 -2.74 -10.89
C LEU A 68 1.46 -3.30 -10.78
N THR A 69 1.79 -3.95 -9.67
CA THR A 69 3.12 -4.49 -9.41
C THR A 69 3.12 -6.00 -9.54
N LYS A 70 4.31 -6.58 -9.69
CA LYS A 70 4.53 -8.02 -9.74
C LYS A 70 5.50 -8.37 -8.63
N ASP A 71 5.14 -9.32 -7.77
CA ASP A 71 6.03 -9.77 -6.70
C ASP A 71 7.11 -10.74 -7.21
N GLY A 72 7.93 -11.26 -6.29
CA GLY A 72 9.02 -12.19 -6.62
C GLY A 72 8.55 -13.52 -7.20
N ASP A 73 7.34 -13.96 -6.85
CA ASP A 73 6.72 -15.20 -7.33
C ASP A 73 5.91 -15.00 -8.62
N GLY A 74 5.81 -13.73 -9.03
CA GLY A 74 5.19 -13.34 -10.27
C GLY A 74 3.68 -13.12 -10.18
N VAL A 75 3.15 -13.01 -8.98
CA VAL A 75 1.76 -12.65 -8.71
C VAL A 75 1.59 -11.16 -8.96
N LEU A 76 0.49 -10.78 -9.61
CA LEU A 76 0.14 -9.38 -9.80
C LEU A 76 -0.58 -8.83 -8.56
N HIS A 77 -0.23 -7.60 -8.20
CA HIS A 77 -0.80 -6.84 -7.09
C HIS A 77 -1.30 -5.51 -7.63
N ALA A 78 -2.56 -5.20 -7.35
CA ALA A 78 -3.25 -4.03 -7.85
C ALA A 78 -3.54 -3.09 -6.69
N SER A 79 -2.87 -1.94 -6.66
CA SER A 79 -3.04 -0.98 -5.57
C SER A 79 -3.75 0.31 -6.03
N PHE A 80 -4.50 0.93 -5.13
CA PHE A 80 -5.24 2.18 -5.32
C PHE A 80 -4.89 3.14 -4.19
N PHE A 81 -4.21 4.24 -4.51
CA PHE A 81 -3.70 5.19 -3.52
C PHE A 81 -4.57 6.43 -3.47
N TYR A 82 -5.09 6.72 -2.28
CA TYR A 82 -5.95 7.87 -2.02
C TYR A 82 -5.21 8.91 -1.19
N GLY A 83 -5.07 10.11 -1.74
CA GLY A 83 -4.33 11.22 -1.15
C GLY A 83 -2.85 11.24 -1.53
N GLU A 84 -2.15 12.28 -1.08
CA GLU A 84 -0.73 12.48 -1.37
C GLU A 84 0.13 11.59 -0.45
N PRO A 85 0.93 10.66 -1.00
CA PRO A 85 1.73 9.78 -0.17
C PRO A 85 2.92 10.51 0.47
N SER A 86 3.27 10.05 1.66
CA SER A 86 4.41 10.55 2.42
C SER A 86 5.44 9.46 2.60
N LEU A 87 6.72 9.82 2.52
CA LEU A 87 7.83 8.90 2.76
C LEU A 87 7.91 8.58 4.26
N ALA A 88 8.10 7.31 4.61
CA ALA A 88 8.35 6.85 5.96
C ALA A 88 9.41 5.75 6.01
N GLY A 89 10.08 5.62 7.15
CA GLY A 89 11.25 4.74 7.33
C GLY A 89 12.58 5.47 7.15
N ASP A 90 13.67 4.77 7.47
CA ASP A 90 15.05 5.26 7.35
C ASP A 90 15.54 5.16 5.89
N SER A 91 16.87 5.13 5.65
CA SER A 91 17.49 5.00 4.32
C SER A 91 16.84 3.86 3.51
N GLY A 92 16.20 4.21 2.38
CA GLY A 92 15.42 3.27 1.56
C GLY A 92 13.94 3.13 1.92
N GLY A 93 13.39 4.03 2.75
CA GLY A 93 12.00 4.02 3.25
C GLY A 93 10.91 3.90 2.18
N SER A 94 9.66 3.69 2.58
CA SER A 94 8.54 3.43 1.67
C SER A 94 7.55 4.59 1.61
N TRP A 95 6.87 4.72 0.48
CA TRP A 95 5.82 5.73 0.29
C TRP A 95 4.47 5.19 0.74
N TYR A 96 3.81 5.90 1.65
CA TYR A 96 2.51 5.51 2.18
C TYR A 96 1.47 6.60 1.92
N PRO A 97 0.39 6.29 1.16
CA PRO A 97 -0.74 7.21 1.03
C PRO A 97 -1.59 7.24 2.31
N PRO A 98 -2.38 8.31 2.53
CA PRO A 98 -3.33 8.36 3.64
C PRO A 98 -4.31 7.18 3.69
N LEU A 99 -4.69 6.65 2.52
CA LEU A 99 -5.41 5.39 2.37
C LEU A 99 -4.89 4.64 1.15
N GLU A 100 -4.63 3.36 1.33
CA GLU A 100 -4.24 2.39 0.31
C GLU A 100 -5.24 1.25 0.30
N ILE A 101 -5.63 0.81 -0.90
CA ILE A 101 -6.26 -0.48 -1.12
C ILE A 101 -5.30 -1.27 -1.99
N ASP A 102 -4.79 -2.38 -1.50
CA ASP A 102 -3.94 -3.30 -2.23
C ASP A 102 -4.64 -4.64 -2.39
N ILE A 103 -4.64 -5.18 -3.60
CA ILE A 103 -5.43 -6.36 -3.96
C ILE A 103 -4.57 -7.36 -4.71
N GLN A 104 -4.54 -8.57 -4.19
CA GLN A 104 -3.82 -9.71 -4.73
C GLN A 104 -4.75 -10.93 -4.80
N PRO A 105 -4.45 -11.94 -5.61
CA PRO A 105 -5.28 -13.13 -5.69
C PRO A 105 -5.24 -13.89 -4.36
N TYR A 106 -6.40 -14.44 -3.97
CA TYR A 106 -6.59 -15.18 -2.72
C TYR A 106 -5.55 -16.30 -2.56
N CYS A 107 -5.19 -16.98 -3.65
CA CYS A 107 -4.25 -18.09 -3.64
C CYS A 107 -2.82 -17.69 -3.25
N GLY A 108 -2.42 -16.44 -3.49
CA GLY A 108 -1.15 -15.89 -3.03
C GLY A 108 -1.22 -15.25 -1.64
N TYR A 109 -2.40 -15.20 -1.01
CA TYR A 109 -2.62 -14.59 0.30
C TYR A 109 -3.73 -15.26 1.12
N PRO A 110 -3.63 -16.58 1.37
CA PRO A 110 -4.68 -17.29 2.06
C PRO A 110 -4.73 -16.89 3.56
N PRO A 111 -5.93 -16.88 4.19
CA PRO A 111 -6.10 -16.52 5.59
C PRO A 111 -5.40 -17.49 6.56
N GLU A 112 -5.04 -18.69 6.13
CA GLU A 112 -4.29 -19.67 6.91
C GLU A 112 -2.82 -19.28 7.12
N GLU A 113 -2.25 -18.45 6.25
CA GLU A 113 -0.85 -18.02 6.32
C GLU A 113 -0.68 -16.70 7.09
N HIS A 114 -1.79 -16.09 7.51
CA HIS A 114 -1.79 -14.81 8.21
C HIS A 114 -1.78 -14.97 9.72
N ASP A 115 -0.82 -14.29 10.36
CA ASP A 115 -0.80 -14.16 11.81
C ASP A 115 -2.05 -13.39 12.27
N ARG A 116 -2.83 -14.01 13.16
CA ARG A 116 -4.13 -13.49 13.63
C ARG A 116 -3.94 -12.55 14.81
N SER A 117 -2.89 -11.75 14.79
CA SER A 117 -2.53 -10.81 15.86
C SER A 117 -3.54 -9.66 16.01
N GLY A 118 -4.40 -9.43 15.02
CA GLY A 118 -5.46 -8.42 15.01
C GLY A 118 -6.85 -8.91 15.45
N ASP A 119 -7.77 -7.96 15.59
CA ASP A 119 -9.17 -8.24 15.92
C ASP A 119 -9.89 -8.85 14.71
N SER A 120 -10.66 -9.92 14.94
CA SER A 120 -11.54 -10.46 13.90
C SER A 120 -12.67 -9.48 13.60
N VAL A 121 -12.90 -9.22 12.31
CA VAL A 121 -13.99 -8.36 11.84
C VAL A 121 -14.83 -9.07 10.79
N GLN A 122 -16.10 -8.67 10.69
CA GLN A 122 -16.97 -9.12 9.61
C GLN A 122 -17.47 -7.91 8.83
N ILE A 123 -17.12 -7.84 7.54
CA ILE A 123 -17.51 -6.76 6.66
C ILE A 123 -18.32 -7.36 5.52
N ARG A 124 -19.56 -6.91 5.36
CA ARG A 124 -20.47 -7.32 4.26
C ARG A 124 -20.48 -8.83 4.01
N GLY A 125 -20.49 -9.62 5.09
CA GLY A 125 -20.64 -11.08 5.05
C GLY A 125 -19.35 -11.89 4.89
N VAL A 126 -18.19 -11.26 4.75
CA VAL A 126 -16.89 -11.96 4.77
C VAL A 126 -16.11 -11.62 6.02
N ASN A 127 -15.22 -12.55 6.40
CA ASN A 127 -14.35 -12.40 7.55
C ASN A 127 -13.08 -11.63 7.14
N GLY A 128 -12.52 -10.94 8.11
CA GLY A 128 -11.27 -10.23 7.99
C GLY A 128 -10.58 -10.07 9.33
N TYR A 129 -9.44 -9.41 9.31
CA TYR A 129 -8.74 -8.97 10.52
C TYR A 129 -8.41 -7.50 10.41
N VAL A 130 -8.39 -6.82 11.55
CA VAL A 130 -7.94 -5.44 11.65
C VAL A 130 -6.88 -5.32 12.75
N GLU A 131 -5.80 -4.64 12.42
CA GLU A 131 -4.74 -4.23 13.35
C GLU A 131 -4.69 -2.71 13.40
N ARG A 132 -4.48 -2.15 14.59
CA ARG A 132 -4.38 -0.71 14.80
C ARG A 132 -3.12 -0.37 15.59
N PRO A 133 -1.96 -0.32 14.91
CA PRO A 133 -0.70 0.02 15.57
C PRO A 133 -0.75 1.38 16.29
N SER A 134 -1.52 2.33 15.77
CA SER A 134 -1.76 3.62 16.41
C SER A 134 -3.15 4.17 16.07
N SER A 135 -3.51 5.33 16.63
CA SER A 135 -4.76 6.03 16.27
C SER A 135 -4.78 6.59 14.84
N ARG A 136 -3.63 6.59 14.14
CA ARG A 136 -3.48 7.14 12.79
C ARG A 136 -2.95 6.14 11.78
N GLU A 137 -2.85 4.89 12.18
CA GLU A 137 -2.38 3.77 11.37
C GLU A 137 -3.26 2.58 11.65
N ALA A 138 -3.82 2.01 10.59
CA ALA A 138 -4.57 0.78 10.68
C ALA A 138 -4.32 -0.08 9.44
N TYR A 139 -4.44 -1.38 9.64
CA TYR A 139 -4.32 -2.38 8.61
C TYR A 139 -5.55 -3.28 8.69
N LEU A 140 -6.21 -3.54 7.57
CA LEU A 140 -7.39 -4.39 7.53
C LEU A 140 -7.33 -5.29 6.31
N VAL A 141 -7.47 -6.59 6.50
CA VAL A 141 -7.52 -7.58 5.43
C VAL A 141 -8.91 -8.17 5.33
N LEU A 142 -9.45 -8.25 4.11
CA LEU A 142 -10.66 -9.01 3.78
C LEU A 142 -10.34 -10.07 2.74
N TRP A 143 -11.01 -11.22 2.84
CA TRP A 143 -10.98 -12.23 1.79
C TRP A 143 -12.35 -12.34 1.16
N THR A 144 -12.43 -12.29 -0.17
CA THR A 144 -13.70 -12.35 -0.90
C THR A 144 -13.49 -12.84 -2.32
N GLY A 145 -14.38 -13.71 -2.81
CA GLY A 145 -14.23 -14.29 -4.15
C GLY A 145 -12.85 -14.91 -4.31
N ASP A 146 -12.16 -14.55 -5.39
CA ASP A 146 -10.79 -14.95 -5.70
C ASP A 146 -9.74 -13.91 -5.27
N SER A 147 -10.08 -12.95 -4.42
CA SER A 147 -9.22 -11.84 -4.00
C SER A 147 -8.99 -11.78 -2.50
N ALA A 148 -7.81 -11.28 -2.14
CA ALA A 148 -7.50 -10.72 -0.83
C ALA A 148 -7.36 -9.19 -0.97
N ILE A 149 -8.07 -8.45 -0.11
CA ILE A 149 -8.12 -6.98 -0.12
C ILE A 149 -7.46 -6.48 1.16
N ASN A 150 -6.31 -5.83 1.00
CA ASN A 150 -5.54 -5.21 2.06
C ASN A 150 -5.82 -3.71 2.05
N LEU A 151 -6.48 -3.19 3.08
CA LEU A 151 -6.64 -1.77 3.31
C LEU A 151 -5.58 -1.33 4.32
N ARG A 152 -4.99 -0.16 4.07
CA ARG A 152 -4.03 0.46 5.00
C ARG A 152 -4.31 1.95 5.12
N THR A 153 -4.30 2.47 6.33
CA THR A 153 -4.28 3.92 6.58
C THR A 153 -2.94 4.33 7.18
N TRP A 154 -2.44 5.49 6.77
CA TRP A 154 -1.16 6.03 7.26
C TRP A 154 -1.28 7.52 7.56
N LYS A 155 -0.88 7.93 8.77
CA LYS A 155 -0.99 9.32 9.25
C LYS A 155 -2.38 9.93 8.98
N SER A 156 -3.42 9.11 9.13
CA SER A 156 -4.78 9.44 8.68
C SER A 156 -5.78 9.12 9.79
N GLU A 157 -6.81 9.96 9.92
CA GLU A 157 -7.90 9.77 10.89
C GLU A 157 -9.10 9.02 10.27
N LEU A 158 -8.90 8.40 9.10
CA LEU A 158 -9.93 7.63 8.43
C LEU A 158 -10.29 6.36 9.22
N ASP A 159 -11.60 6.12 9.31
CA ASP A 159 -12.15 4.85 9.76
C ASP A 159 -11.95 3.80 8.65
N ILE A 160 -10.98 2.90 8.87
CA ILE A 160 -10.64 1.83 7.94
C ILE A 160 -11.75 0.80 7.76
N GLU A 161 -12.53 0.51 8.80
CA GLU A 161 -13.67 -0.41 8.69
C GLU A 161 -14.78 0.22 7.85
N LYS A 162 -15.00 1.53 8.00
CA LYS A 162 -15.91 2.25 7.12
C LYS A 162 -15.43 2.22 5.67
N ALA A 163 -14.14 2.47 5.42
CA ALA A 163 -13.57 2.34 4.08
C ALA A 163 -13.80 0.93 3.51
N ALA A 164 -13.55 -0.11 4.30
CA ALA A 164 -13.78 -1.50 3.92
C ALA A 164 -15.25 -1.83 3.64
N ARG A 165 -16.20 -1.17 4.32
CA ARG A 165 -17.64 -1.31 4.00
C ARG A 165 -17.99 -0.62 2.68
N ASP A 166 -17.36 0.51 2.41
CA ASP A 166 -17.69 1.39 1.30
C ASP A 166 -17.04 0.98 -0.04
N ILE A 167 -16.03 0.10 -0.06
CA ILE A 167 -15.42 -0.38 -1.32
C ILE A 167 -16.45 -1.10 -2.19
N PHE A 168 -16.36 -1.01 -3.50
CA PHE A 168 -17.23 -1.72 -4.45
C PHE A 168 -16.40 -2.29 -5.61
N PRO A 169 -16.91 -3.29 -6.36
CA PRO A 169 -16.19 -3.83 -7.51
C PRO A 169 -15.79 -2.74 -8.50
N ILE A 170 -14.61 -2.82 -9.11
CA ILE A 170 -14.11 -1.77 -10.02
C ILE A 170 -14.98 -1.54 -11.27
N ARG A 171 -15.72 -2.57 -11.65
CA ARG A 171 -16.67 -2.55 -12.78
C ARG A 171 -17.93 -1.74 -12.47
N GLU A 172 -18.13 -1.38 -11.20
CA GLU A 172 -19.21 -0.53 -10.73
C GLU A 172 -18.72 0.92 -10.53
N ASP A 173 -19.66 1.86 -10.53
CA ASP A 173 -19.40 3.28 -10.23
C ASP A 173 -19.78 3.63 -8.79
N SER A 174 -19.19 4.70 -8.25
CA SER A 174 -19.52 5.18 -6.91
C SER A 174 -21.01 5.51 -6.78
N GLY A 175 -21.63 5.06 -5.69
CA GLY A 175 -23.06 5.26 -5.45
C GLY A 175 -23.94 4.07 -5.87
N THR A 176 -23.36 2.98 -6.37
CA THR A 176 -24.07 1.71 -6.49
C THR A 176 -24.47 1.18 -5.11
N THR A 177 -25.53 0.37 -5.07
CA THR A 177 -25.96 -0.26 -3.84
C THR A 177 -24.93 -1.31 -3.43
N LEU A 178 -24.29 -1.11 -2.28
CA LEU A 178 -23.30 -2.03 -1.73
C LEU A 178 -23.93 -3.40 -1.49
N GLN A 179 -23.49 -4.40 -2.26
CA GLN A 179 -23.98 -5.78 -2.16
C GLN A 179 -23.26 -6.58 -1.07
N ARG A 180 -23.63 -7.84 -0.81
CA ARG A 180 -22.75 -8.71 -0.02
C ARG A 180 -21.46 -9.00 -0.80
N PHE A 181 -20.33 -9.14 -0.11
CA PHE A 181 -19.13 -9.68 -0.74
C PHE A 181 -19.32 -11.16 -1.12
N PRO A 182 -18.82 -11.61 -2.28
CA PRO A 182 -18.76 -13.03 -2.59
C PRO A 182 -18.02 -13.80 -1.49
N ALA A 183 -18.49 -15.01 -1.18
CA ALA A 183 -17.75 -15.89 -0.28
C ALA A 183 -16.35 -16.19 -0.86
N PRO A 184 -15.30 -16.30 -0.03
CA PRO A 184 -13.97 -16.64 -0.52
C PRO A 184 -13.98 -17.99 -1.24
N THR A 185 -13.33 -18.04 -2.40
CA THR A 185 -13.12 -19.25 -3.19
C THR A 185 -11.63 -19.44 -3.35
N ARG A 186 -11.13 -20.60 -2.92
CA ARG A 186 -9.74 -20.98 -3.13
C ARG A 186 -9.57 -21.40 -4.59
N THR A 187 -9.23 -20.45 -5.45
CA THR A 187 -8.76 -20.71 -6.82
C THR A 187 -7.29 -21.15 -6.78
N GLU A 188 -6.84 -21.89 -7.78
CA GLU A 188 -5.40 -22.20 -7.94
C GLU A 188 -4.71 -20.98 -8.55
N CYS A 189 -3.54 -20.64 -8.00
CA CYS A 189 -2.49 -19.87 -8.67
C CYS A 189 -1.69 -20.86 -9.55
#